data_AF-A0A371G398-F1
#
_entry.id   AF-A0A371G398-F1
#
_cell.length_a   1.000
_cell.length_b   1.000
_cell.length_c   1.000
_cell.angle_alpha   90.00
_cell.angle_beta   90.00
_cell.angle_gamma   90.00
#
_symmetry.space_group_name_H-M   'P 1'
#
loop_
_entity.id
_entity.type
_entity.pdbx_description
1 polymer ?
#
loop_
_entity_poly.entity_id
_entity_poly.type
_entity_poly.pdbx_seq_one_letter_code
_entity_poly.pdbx_strand_id
1 'polypeptide(L)'
;MYYVNSELLVAFQCDHRASFKYKYKFLRATTSNMPSSVIKENRGSKLSIGRGGMLKVQHLISIAKPSVAHPNVDSVGYQQPGRIAHIEFFAKPEESED
;
A
#
# COMPACT_ATOMS: atom_id res chain seq x y z
N MET A 1 -24.63 -10.48 -5.89
CA MET A 1 -23.58 -10.08 -4.94
C MET A 1 -22.29 -10.76 -5.40
N TYR A 2 -21.39 -10.04 -6.07
CA TYR A 2 -20.16 -10.61 -6.62
C TYR A 2 -19.10 -10.68 -5.51
N TYR A 3 -19.02 -11.81 -4.80
CA TYR A 3 -17.90 -12.13 -3.90
C TYR A 3 -16.74 -12.67 -4.73
N VAL A 4 -16.01 -11.80 -5.44
CA VAL A 4 -14.85 -12.21 -6.27
C VAL A 4 -13.53 -12.16 -5.50
N ASN A 5 -13.53 -11.78 -4.22
CA ASN A 5 -12.31 -11.39 -3.53
C ASN A 5 -12.26 -11.84 -2.05
N SER A 6 -12.68 -13.07 -1.75
CA SER A 6 -12.49 -13.66 -0.41
C SER A 6 -11.01 -13.79 -0.01
N GLU A 7 -10.09 -13.78 -0.98
CA GLU A 7 -8.64 -13.83 -0.73
C GLU A 7 -7.96 -12.46 -0.66
N LEU A 8 -8.72 -11.36 -0.84
CA LEU A 8 -8.14 -10.01 -0.91
C LEU A 8 -7.87 -9.40 0.48
N LEU A 9 -8.50 -9.94 1.53
CA LEU A 9 -8.32 -9.49 2.91
C LEU A 9 -7.42 -10.45 3.67
N VAL A 10 -6.15 -10.09 3.79
CA VAL A 10 -5.15 -10.88 4.54
C VAL A 10 -5.38 -10.78 6.05
N ALA A 11 -5.91 -9.66 6.55
CA ALA A 11 -6.26 -9.45 7.96
C ALA A 11 -7.27 -8.30 8.11
N PHE A 12 -8.14 -8.38 9.11
CA PHE A 12 -9.07 -7.33 9.48
C PHE A 12 -9.13 -7.18 11.01
N GLN A 13 -8.96 -5.97 11.51
CA GLN A 13 -9.04 -5.65 12.94
C GLN A 13 -9.72 -4.29 13.12
N CYS A 14 -10.82 -4.28 13.86
CA CYS A 14 -11.54 -3.07 14.26
C CYS A 14 -11.96 -3.20 15.72
N ASP A 15 -11.45 -2.32 16.58
CA ASP A 15 -11.74 -2.35 18.02
C ASP A 15 -13.14 -1.78 18.34
N HIS A 16 -13.65 -0.90 17.48
CA HIS A 16 -14.97 -0.29 17.61
C HIS A 16 -15.58 0.00 16.24
N ARG A 17 -16.90 0.17 16.21
CA ARG A 17 -17.61 0.59 15.01
C ARG A 17 -17.31 2.06 14.71
N ALA A 18 -16.91 2.35 13.49
CA ALA A 18 -16.68 3.71 13.01
C ALA A 18 -17.15 3.88 11.57
N SER A 19 -17.49 5.11 11.19
CA SER A 19 -17.89 5.48 9.84
C SER A 19 -17.38 6.88 9.52
N PHE A 20 -16.61 7.00 8.44
CA PHE A 20 -16.02 8.27 8.00
C PHE A 20 -16.23 8.44 6.50
N LYS A 21 -16.45 9.68 6.08
CA LYS A 21 -16.56 10.05 4.66
C LYS A 21 -15.26 10.73 4.23
N TYR A 22 -14.86 10.50 2.99
CA TYR A 22 -13.65 11.10 2.42
C TYR A 22 -13.93 11.55 1.00
N LYS A 23 -13.38 12.70 0.60
CA LYS A 23 -13.51 13.17 -0.78
C LYS A 23 -12.82 12.18 -1.71
N TYR A 24 -13.57 11.69 -2.69
CA TYR A 24 -13.08 10.68 -3.65
C TYR A 24 -11.76 11.08 -4.31
N LYS A 25 -11.55 12.36 -4.63
CA LYS A 25 -10.30 12.85 -5.23
C LYS A 25 -9.05 12.52 -4.40
N PHE A 26 -9.16 12.53 -3.07
CA PHE A 26 -8.04 12.18 -2.18
C PHE A 26 -7.85 10.67 -2.09
N LEU A 27 -8.93 9.90 -2.06
CA LEU A 27 -8.86 8.43 -2.13
C LEU A 27 -8.21 7.98 -3.45
N ARG A 28 -8.64 8.55 -4.57
CA ARG A 28 -8.10 8.25 -5.91
C ARG A 28 -6.61 8.57 -6.01
N ALA A 29 -6.16 9.66 -5.38
CA ALA A 29 -4.75 10.03 -5.37
C ALA A 29 -3.85 8.98 -4.69
N THR A 30 -4.38 8.20 -3.72
CA THR A 30 -3.60 7.16 -3.03
C THR A 30 -3.20 6.00 -3.95
N THR A 31 -3.97 5.74 -5.01
CA THR A 31 -3.70 4.65 -5.95
C THR A 31 -3.25 5.14 -7.33
N SER A 32 -3.81 6.24 -7.82
CA SER A 32 -3.61 6.71 -9.19
C SER A 32 -2.32 7.51 -9.40
N ASN A 33 -1.77 8.11 -8.33
CA ASN A 33 -0.52 8.87 -8.43
C ASN A 33 0.72 7.98 -8.30
N MET A 34 0.55 6.68 -8.05
CA MET A 34 1.66 5.73 -8.00
C MET A 34 2.13 5.38 -9.41
N PRO A 35 3.45 5.43 -9.69
CA PRO A 35 3.98 4.93 -10.96
C PRO A 35 3.60 3.46 -11.19
N SER A 36 3.34 3.08 -12.43
CA SER A 36 2.93 1.70 -12.76
C SER A 36 3.96 0.64 -12.34
N SER A 37 5.26 0.98 -12.34
CA SER A 37 6.33 0.13 -11.82
C SER A 37 6.16 -0.16 -10.32
N VAL A 38 5.75 0.84 -9.54
CA VAL A 38 5.51 0.70 -8.11
C VAL A 38 4.25 -0.13 -7.86
N ILE A 39 3.21 0.03 -8.67
CA ILE A 39 1.98 -0.77 -8.58
C ILE A 39 2.28 -2.26 -8.83
N LYS A 40 3.14 -2.58 -9.81
CA LYS A 40 3.53 -3.97 -10.12
C LYS A 40 4.30 -4.64 -8.98
N GLU A 41 5.10 -3.88 -8.25
CA GLU A 41 5.90 -4.36 -7.13
C GLU A 41 5.17 -4.30 -5.78
N ASN A 42 3.90 -3.88 -5.77
CA ASN A 42 3.09 -3.79 -4.57
C ASN A 42 2.72 -5.20 -4.08
N ARG A 43 3.19 -5.55 -2.88
CA ARG A 43 2.96 -6.84 -2.22
C ARG A 43 1.76 -6.83 -1.28
N GLY A 44 1.13 -5.68 -1.07
CA GLY A 44 -0.01 -5.53 -0.19
C GLY A 44 -0.25 -4.08 0.22
N SER A 45 -1.50 -3.76 0.51
CA SER A 45 -1.89 -2.44 0.99
C SER A 45 -2.62 -2.55 2.32
N LYS A 46 -2.22 -1.75 3.29
CA LYS A 46 -2.86 -1.67 4.61
C LYS A 46 -3.63 -0.35 4.72
N LEU A 47 -4.88 -0.47 5.13
CA LEU A 47 -5.72 0.66 5.50
C LEU A 47 -5.82 0.72 7.02
N SER A 48 -5.67 1.91 7.59
CA SER A 48 -5.88 2.12 9.03
C SER A 48 -6.56 3.46 9.26
N ILE A 49 -7.40 3.52 10.28
CA ILE A 49 -8.12 4.72 10.69
C ILE A 49 -7.52 5.18 12.02
N GLY A 50 -6.86 6.33 11.99
CA GLY A 50 -6.28 6.97 13.17
C GLY A 50 -7.31 7.78 13.97
N ARG A 51 -6.80 8.51 14.97
CA ARG A 51 -7.62 9.46 15.75
C ARG A 51 -8.28 10.50 14.84
N GLY A 52 -9.50 10.89 15.18
CA GLY A 52 -10.26 11.87 14.40
C GLY A 52 -10.64 11.42 12.99
N GLY A 53 -10.59 10.11 12.72
CA GLY A 53 -10.94 9.55 11.41
C GLY A 53 -9.87 9.74 10.33
N MET A 54 -8.62 10.04 10.68
CA MET A 54 -7.54 10.15 9.70
C MET A 54 -7.31 8.81 9.00
N LEU A 55 -7.55 8.73 7.69
CA LEU A 55 -7.24 7.55 6.91
C LEU A 55 -5.75 7.53 6.58
N LYS A 56 -5.08 6.43 6.93
CA LYS A 56 -3.74 6.09 6.47
C LYS A 56 -3.80 4.91 5.51
N VAL A 57 -3.29 5.13 4.29
CA VAL A 57 -3.10 4.09 3.26
C VAL A 57 -1.61 3.82 3.16
N GLN A 58 -1.18 2.59 3.42
CA GLN A 58 0.22 2.17 3.34
C GLN A 58 0.37 1.09 2.28
N HIS A 59 1.22 1.32 1.28
CA HIS A 59 1.55 0.34 0.24
C HIS A 59 2.93 -0.26 0.52
N LEU A 60 3.02 -1.59 0.51
CA LEU A 60 4.23 -2.38 0.71
C LEU A 60 4.88 -2.68 -0.63
N ILE A 61 6.03 -2.07 -0.93
CA ILE A 61 6.67 -2.18 -2.25
C ILE A 61 7.95 -2.98 -2.14
N SER A 62 8.06 -4.03 -2.96
CA SER A 62 9.30 -4.78 -3.15
C SER A 62 10.21 -4.02 -4.11
N ILE A 63 11.41 -3.64 -3.67
CA ILE A 63 12.39 -2.99 -4.52
C ILE A 63 13.38 -4.05 -4.99
N ALA A 64 13.22 -4.46 -6.26
CA ALA A 64 14.22 -5.26 -6.94
C ALA A 64 15.51 -4.44 -7.11
N LYS A 65 16.66 -5.07 -6.88
CA LYS A 65 17.95 -4.46 -7.18
C LYS A 65 18.05 -4.34 -8.71
N PRO A 66 18.42 -3.17 -9.28
CA PRO A 66 18.79 -3.14 -10.68
C PRO A 66 19.94 -4.14 -10.86
N SER A 67 19.75 -5.14 -11.71
CA SER A 67 20.83 -6.04 -12.10
C SER A 67 21.82 -5.20 -12.90
N VAL A 68 22.86 -4.70 -12.22
CA VAL A 68 24.08 -4.31 -12.93
C VAL A 68 24.64 -5.63 -13.46
N ALA A 69 24.29 -5.95 -14.69
CA ALA A 69 24.80 -7.10 -15.41
C ALA A 69 26.29 -6.84 -15.66
N HIS A 70 27.12 -7.17 -14.68
CA HIS A 70 28.54 -7.44 -14.95
C HIS A 70 28.63 -8.90 -15.41
N PRO A 71 29.12 -9.16 -16.63
CA PRO A 71 29.17 -10.50 -17.21
C PRO A 71 30.40 -11.29 -16.72
N ASN A 72 30.73 -11.18 -15.43
CA ASN A 72 31.78 -11.98 -14.83
C ASN A 72 31.65 -11.91 -13.31
N VAL A 73 31.49 -13.07 -12.68
CA VAL A 73 32.27 -13.57 -11.54
C VAL A 73 31.56 -14.81 -11.02
N ASP A 74 32.20 -15.96 -11.23
CA ASP A 74 32.00 -17.16 -10.43
C ASP A 74 32.13 -16.81 -8.95
N SER A 75 31.01 -16.76 -8.24
CA SER A 75 30.99 -16.79 -6.79
C SER A 75 29.61 -17.24 -6.35
N VAL A 76 29.59 -18.30 -5.55
CA VAL A 76 28.46 -18.77 -4.75
C VAL A 76 28.09 -17.65 -3.77
N GLY A 77 27.39 -16.63 -4.28
CA GLY A 77 27.17 -15.36 -3.60
C GLY A 77 25.69 -15.21 -3.28
N TYR A 78 25.35 -15.41 -2.01
CA TYR A 78 24.10 -15.00 -1.35
C TYR A 78 23.30 -13.98 -2.17
N GLN A 79 22.15 -14.40 -2.74
CA GLN A 79 21.17 -13.45 -3.25
C GLN A 79 20.79 -12.52 -2.10
N GLN A 80 21.25 -11.27 -2.16
CA GLN A 80 20.90 -10.29 -1.13
C GLN A 80 19.36 -10.14 -1.12
N PRO A 81 18.71 -10.22 0.05
CA PRO A 81 17.26 -10.13 0.14
C PRO A 81 16.78 -8.79 -0.45
N GLY A 82 15.70 -8.86 -1.24
CA GLY A 82 15.06 -7.67 -1.82
C GLY A 82 14.72 -6.65 -0.74
N ARG A 83 14.89 -5.37 -1.06
CA ARG A 83 14.56 -4.29 -0.10
C ARG A 83 13.06 -4.05 -0.13
N ILE A 84 12.51 -3.63 1.00
CA ILE A 84 11.10 -3.27 1.13
C ILE A 84 11.01 -1.78 1.42
N ALA A 85 10.09 -1.10 0.77
CA ALA A 85 9.74 0.29 1.06
C ALA A 85 8.24 0.44 1.33
N HIS A 86 7.90 1.48 2.07
CA HIS A 86 6.52 1.88 2.32
C HIS A 86 6.24 3.22 1.66
N ILE A 87 5.12 3.31 0.96
CA ILE A 87 4.55 4.58 0.50
C ILE A 87 3.29 4.81 1.32
N GLU A 88 3.21 5.96 1.98
CA GLU A 88 2.13 6.29 2.90
C GLU A 88 1.37 7.53 2.44
N PHE A 89 0.04 7.42 2.42
CA PHE A 89 -0.87 8.53 2.19
C PHE A 89 -1.73 8.75 3.43
N PHE A 90 -2.00 10.03 3.71
CA PHE A 90 -2.86 10.46 4.80
C PHE A 90 -4.00 11.32 4.24
N ALA A 91 -5.23 10.97 4.59
CA ALA A 91 -6.42 11.70 4.16
C ALA A 91 -7.30 12.04 5.36
N LYS A 92 -7.54 13.34 5.57
CA LYS A 92 -8.50 13.83 6.57
C LYS A 92 -9.92 13.48 6.09
N PRO A 93 -10.82 13.05 7.00
CA PRO A 93 -12.22 12.85 6.65
C PRO A 93 -12.89 14.19 6.32
N GLU A 94 -14.02 14.11 5.64
CA GLU A 94 -14.93 15.24 5.48
C GLU A 94 -15.48 15.65 6.85
N GLU A 95 -15.62 16.96 7.06
CA GLU A 95 -16.31 17.49 8.23
C GLU A 95 -17.81 17.24 8.03
N SER A 96 -18.51 16.82 9.08
CA SER A 96 -19.96 16.76 9.05
C SER A 96 -20.48 18.18 8.95
N GLU A 97 -21.12 18.51 7.83
CA GLU A 97 -22.03 19.65 7.77
C GLU A 97 -23.27 19.22 8.58
N ASP A 98 -23.24 19.49 9.89
CA ASP A 98 -24.44 19.44 10.74
C ASP A 98 -25.26 20.72 10.56
#